data_AF-A0AAJ6GT85-F1
#
_entry.id   AF-A0AAJ6GT85-F1
#
_cell.length_a   1.000
_cell.length_b   1.000
_cell.length_c   1.000
_cell.angle_alpha   90.00
_cell.angle_beta   90.00
_cell.angle_gamma   90.00
#
_symmetry.space_group_name_H-M   'P 1'
#
loop_
_entity.id
_entity.type
_entity.pdbx_description
1 polymer ?
#
loop_
_entity_poly.entity_id
_entity_poly.type
_entity_poly.pdbx_seq_one_letter_code
_entity_poly.pdbx_strand_id
1 'polypeptide(L)'
;MRAALLTIAVLGVLPWTTAVARECESTLGRGWPPAVGNYGAAVTTLLDGSTKPALSLLTLPTRGVERAVSLVPGKDGADWTLRHSRADERVYNWVSQTDRGSVQFRTEQTPETVEIPIPAALAKRLVSNWTNTLTQLAPIGRAAPVSEGEVLSFQVDGVRYSGARPSCGAGALLLQQAALLIEASEGKEKKRDKRWTQIESSLDELQQTLAGTAG
;
A
#
# COMPACT_ATOMS: atom_id res chain seq x y z
N MET A 1 56.32 -7.09 -50.82
CA MET A 1 55.06 -6.33 -50.75
C MET A 1 54.34 -6.76 -49.48
N ARG A 2 54.07 -5.82 -48.58
CA ARG A 2 53.54 -6.02 -47.22
C ARG A 2 52.01 -6.03 -47.27
N ALA A 3 51.36 -7.08 -46.76
CA ALA A 3 49.92 -7.11 -46.53
C ALA A 3 49.65 -6.68 -45.08
N ALA A 4 48.94 -5.57 -44.92
CA ALA A 4 48.52 -5.06 -43.61
C ALA A 4 47.14 -5.63 -43.26
N LEU A 5 47.08 -6.32 -42.11
CA LEU A 5 45.85 -6.76 -41.46
C LEU A 5 45.17 -5.57 -40.79
N LEU A 6 43.91 -5.32 -41.11
CA LEU A 6 43.03 -4.37 -40.43
C LEU A 6 41.97 -5.16 -39.64
N THR A 7 42.18 -5.23 -38.32
CA THR A 7 41.26 -5.83 -37.36
C THR A 7 40.24 -4.76 -36.95
N ILE A 8 38.97 -4.94 -37.30
CA ILE A 8 37.87 -4.08 -36.83
C ILE A 8 37.41 -4.62 -35.46
N ALA A 9 37.68 -3.86 -34.40
CA ALA A 9 37.16 -4.14 -33.06
C ALA A 9 35.74 -3.58 -32.94
N VAL A 10 34.74 -4.47 -32.85
CA VAL A 10 33.36 -4.10 -32.50
C VAL A 10 33.28 -3.98 -30.98
N LEU A 11 33.21 -2.75 -30.48
CA LEU A 11 32.89 -2.45 -29.09
C LEU A 11 31.42 -2.77 -28.83
N GLY A 12 31.17 -3.85 -28.09
CA GLY A 12 29.85 -4.22 -27.60
C GLY A 12 29.34 -3.22 -26.57
N VAL A 13 28.21 -2.60 -26.86
CA VAL A 13 27.43 -1.80 -25.90
C VAL A 13 26.83 -2.78 -24.88
N LEU A 14 27.34 -2.78 -23.65
CA LEU A 14 26.77 -3.57 -22.56
C LEU A 14 25.47 -2.90 -22.07
N PRO A 15 24.36 -3.65 -21.91
CA PRO A 15 23.11 -3.12 -21.39
C PRO A 15 23.22 -2.95 -19.88
N TRP A 16 23.43 -1.72 -19.41
CA TRP A 16 23.43 -1.38 -17.99
C TRP A 16 22.02 -1.18 -17.40
N THR A 17 20.97 -1.50 -18.16
CA THR A 17 19.58 -1.19 -17.80
C THR A 17 18.92 -2.20 -16.84
N THR A 18 19.56 -3.34 -16.54
CA THR A 18 18.92 -4.41 -15.76
C THR A 18 19.19 -4.37 -14.25
N ALA A 19 20.18 -3.59 -13.79
CA ALA A 19 20.56 -3.58 -12.37
C ALA A 19 19.56 -2.80 -11.51
N VAL A 20 19.08 -1.66 -11.99
CA VAL A 20 18.11 -0.80 -11.27
C VAL A 20 16.73 -1.45 -11.10
N ALA A 21 16.35 -2.35 -12.02
CA ALA A 21 15.04 -3.01 -11.98
C ALA A 21 14.92 -4.03 -10.83
N ARG A 22 16.03 -4.65 -10.42
CA ARG A 22 16.04 -5.62 -9.30
C ARG A 22 15.95 -4.95 -7.93
N GLU A 23 16.50 -3.75 -7.79
CA GLU A 23 16.48 -3.01 -6.51
C GLU A 23 15.07 -2.51 -6.15
N CYS A 24 14.16 -2.44 -7.11
CA CYS A 24 12.75 -2.10 -6.90
C CYS A 24 11.81 -3.30 -6.91
N GLU A 25 12.32 -4.53 -6.79
CA GLU A 25 11.45 -5.70 -6.67
C GLU A 25 10.62 -5.58 -5.37
N SER A 26 9.29 -5.57 -5.55
CA SER A 26 8.38 -5.49 -4.41
C SER A 26 8.40 -6.78 -3.60
N THR A 27 8.48 -6.64 -2.28
CA THR A 27 8.37 -7.76 -1.33
C THR A 27 6.92 -8.07 -0.97
N LEU A 28 5.93 -7.49 -1.66
CA LEU A 28 4.53 -7.78 -1.43
C LEU A 28 4.20 -9.21 -1.90
N GLY A 29 3.38 -9.89 -1.11
CA GLY A 29 2.76 -11.14 -1.48
C GLY A 29 1.31 -11.20 -1.01
N ARG A 30 0.59 -12.26 -1.37
CA ARG A 30 -0.83 -12.43 -1.06
C ARG A 30 -1.06 -12.95 0.35
N GLY A 31 -2.16 -12.50 0.95
CA GLY A 31 -2.57 -12.87 2.30
C GLY A 31 -1.76 -12.15 3.39
N TRP A 32 -1.93 -12.60 4.62
CA TRP A 32 -1.12 -12.13 5.74
C TRP A 32 0.26 -12.79 5.75
N PRO A 33 1.32 -12.07 6.17
CA PRO A 33 2.56 -12.71 6.54
C PRO A 33 2.31 -13.75 7.64
N PRO A 34 3.09 -14.85 7.68
CA PRO A 34 3.03 -15.80 8.78
C PRO A 34 3.12 -15.10 10.16
N ALA A 35 2.34 -15.59 11.13
CA ALA A 35 2.20 -15.04 12.49
C ALA A 35 1.56 -13.63 12.62
N VAL A 36 1.28 -12.92 11.52
CA VAL A 36 0.61 -11.60 11.56
C VAL A 36 -0.91 -11.72 11.51
N GLY A 37 -1.47 -12.81 10.99
CA GLY A 37 -2.89 -12.94 10.66
C GLY A 37 -3.87 -12.59 11.79
N ASN A 38 -3.67 -13.09 13.00
CA ASN A 38 -4.60 -12.83 14.12
C ASN A 38 -4.58 -11.36 14.55
N TYR A 39 -3.38 -10.80 14.72
CA TYR A 39 -3.20 -9.39 15.09
C TYR A 39 -3.69 -8.46 13.97
N GLY A 40 -3.30 -8.72 12.73
CA GLY A 40 -3.71 -7.94 11.57
C GLY A 40 -5.22 -7.95 11.34
N ALA A 41 -5.88 -9.09 11.56
CA ALA A 41 -7.34 -9.19 11.50
C ALA A 41 -8.02 -8.38 12.61
N ALA A 42 -7.53 -8.48 13.85
CA ALA A 42 -8.05 -7.71 14.98
C ALA A 42 -7.95 -6.19 14.73
N VAL A 43 -6.81 -5.72 14.21
CA VAL A 43 -6.61 -4.31 13.85
C VAL A 43 -7.51 -3.91 12.69
N THR A 44 -7.67 -4.77 11.66
CA THR A 44 -8.56 -4.50 10.52
C THR A 44 -10.00 -4.30 11.04
N THR A 45 -10.51 -5.21 11.87
CA THR A 45 -11.85 -5.09 12.46
C THR A 45 -12.01 -3.83 13.29
N LEU A 46 -11.01 -3.47 14.09
CA LEU A 46 -11.02 -2.25 14.90
C LEU A 46 -11.13 -1.00 14.01
N LEU A 47 -10.28 -0.87 12.99
CA LEU A 47 -10.15 0.37 12.21
C LEU A 47 -11.22 0.51 11.11
N ASP A 48 -11.62 -0.60 10.47
CA ASP A 48 -12.71 -0.60 9.48
C ASP A 48 -14.08 -0.49 10.17
N GLY A 49 -14.19 -0.88 11.44
CA GLY A 49 -15.45 -0.93 12.17
C GLY A 49 -16.45 -1.86 11.47
N SER A 50 -17.65 -1.34 11.19
CA SER A 50 -18.69 -2.05 10.43
C SER A 50 -18.66 -1.79 8.93
N THR A 51 -17.69 -1.02 8.44
CA THR A 51 -17.60 -0.68 7.01
C THR A 51 -17.06 -1.86 6.19
N LYS A 52 -17.32 -1.83 4.89
CA LYS A 52 -16.76 -2.79 3.92
C LYS A 52 -15.98 -2.02 2.85
N PRO A 53 -14.70 -1.71 3.09
CA PRO A 53 -13.89 -1.00 2.11
C PRO A 53 -13.77 -1.77 0.80
N ALA A 54 -13.87 -1.06 -0.33
CA ALA A 54 -13.47 -1.60 -1.63
C ALA A 54 -11.94 -1.57 -1.80
N LEU A 55 -11.29 -0.62 -1.15
CA LEU A 55 -9.84 -0.45 -1.08
C LEU A 55 -9.46 -0.02 0.33
N SER A 56 -8.45 -0.65 0.93
CA SER A 56 -7.82 -0.18 2.16
C SER A 56 -6.32 -0.43 2.17
N LEU A 57 -5.59 0.45 2.86
CA LEU A 57 -4.21 0.25 3.27
C LEU A 57 -4.15 0.33 4.78
N LEU A 58 -3.79 -0.78 5.40
CA LEU A 58 -3.47 -0.90 6.81
C LEU A 58 -1.96 -0.81 7.03
N THR A 59 -1.55 -0.01 8.02
CA THR A 59 -0.16 0.06 8.49
C THR A 59 -0.07 -0.55 9.89
N LEU A 60 0.76 -1.58 10.04
CA LEU A 60 1.07 -2.25 11.30
C LEU A 60 2.50 -1.90 11.71
N PRO A 61 2.70 -0.85 12.51
CA PRO A 61 4.04 -0.37 12.80
C PRO A 61 4.70 -1.15 13.94
N THR A 62 6.04 -1.11 14.00
CA THR A 62 6.80 -1.63 15.14
C THR A 62 6.65 -0.77 16.40
N ARG A 63 6.37 0.52 16.22
CA ARG A 63 6.22 1.51 17.28
C ARG A 63 5.13 2.52 16.90
N GLY A 64 4.48 3.12 17.89
CA GLY A 64 3.31 3.95 17.68
C GLY A 64 2.05 3.11 17.55
N VAL A 65 1.06 3.64 16.83
CA VAL A 65 -0.29 3.07 16.75
C VAL A 65 -0.64 2.71 15.31
N GLU A 66 -1.50 1.71 15.18
CA GLU A 66 -2.00 1.22 13.93
C GLU A 66 -2.92 2.26 13.26
N ARG A 67 -2.89 2.30 11.93
CA ARG A 67 -3.69 3.23 11.14
C ARG A 67 -4.10 2.61 9.82
N ALA A 68 -5.25 3.04 9.31
CA ALA A 68 -5.80 2.60 8.05
C ALA A 68 -6.35 3.79 7.26
N VAL A 69 -6.13 3.77 5.95
CA VAL A 69 -6.84 4.63 5.00
C VAL A 69 -7.66 3.75 4.07
N SER A 70 -8.92 4.08 3.85
CA SER A 70 -9.85 3.23 3.09
C SER A 70 -10.85 4.02 2.25
N LEU A 71 -11.27 3.41 1.15
CA LEU A 71 -12.34 3.89 0.29
C LEU A 71 -13.55 2.98 0.48
N VAL A 72 -14.64 3.56 0.96
CA VAL A 72 -15.88 2.86 1.27
C VAL A 72 -16.95 3.29 0.28
N PRO A 73 -17.48 2.36 -0.54
CA PRO A 73 -18.63 2.67 -1.40
C PRO A 73 -19.90 2.83 -0.56
N GLY A 74 -20.74 3.80 -0.92
CA GLY A 74 -22.11 3.89 -0.43
C GLY A 74 -22.98 2.73 -0.96
N LYS A 75 -24.22 2.62 -0.46
CA LYS A 75 -25.13 1.49 -0.75
C LYS A 75 -25.31 1.19 -2.23
N ASP A 76 -25.34 2.22 -3.07
CA ASP A 76 -25.57 2.12 -4.52
C ASP A 76 -24.29 2.39 -5.35
N GLY A 77 -23.13 2.55 -4.70
CA GLY A 77 -21.85 2.84 -5.36
C GLY A 77 -21.76 4.19 -6.09
N ALA A 78 -22.78 5.05 -5.94
CA ALA A 78 -22.81 6.42 -6.41
C ALA A 78 -22.00 7.34 -5.48
N ASP A 79 -22.21 7.22 -4.17
CA ASP A 79 -21.44 7.93 -3.15
C ASP A 79 -20.22 7.13 -2.74
N TRP A 80 -19.14 7.84 -2.42
CA TRP A 80 -17.89 7.26 -1.94
C TRP A 80 -17.34 8.09 -0.79
N THR A 81 -16.88 7.38 0.23
CA THR A 81 -16.28 7.96 1.42
C THR A 81 -14.81 7.56 1.48
N LEU A 82 -13.95 8.55 1.68
CA LEU A 82 -12.60 8.34 2.13
C LEU A 82 -12.60 8.37 3.67
N ARG A 83 -12.13 7.28 4.26
CA ARG A 83 -12.00 7.10 5.71
C ARG A 83 -10.53 6.98 6.09
N HIS A 84 -10.11 7.73 7.09
CA HIS A 84 -8.81 7.57 7.75
C HIS A 84 -9.05 7.30 9.23
N SER A 85 -8.55 6.16 9.71
CA SER A 85 -8.72 5.72 11.09
C SER A 85 -7.37 5.44 11.73
N ARG A 86 -7.24 5.79 13.01
CA ARG A 86 -6.05 5.61 13.82
C ARG A 86 -6.44 5.05 15.18
N ALA A 87 -5.77 3.98 15.62
CA ALA A 87 -5.98 3.47 16.97
C ALA A 87 -5.49 4.50 18.01
N ASP A 88 -6.21 4.64 19.11
CA ASP A 88 -5.84 5.52 20.22
C ASP A 88 -4.55 5.04 20.89
N GLU A 89 -4.47 3.72 21.08
CA GLU A 89 -3.34 3.01 21.64
C GLU A 89 -2.95 1.83 20.77
N ARG A 90 -1.70 1.38 20.92
CA ARG A 90 -1.21 0.23 20.18
C ARG A 90 -2.04 -1.01 20.50
N VAL A 91 -2.57 -1.64 19.46
CA VAL A 91 -3.42 -2.83 19.60
C VAL A 91 -2.63 -4.01 20.14
N TYR A 92 -1.41 -4.25 19.62
CA TYR A 92 -0.52 -5.27 20.16
C TYR A 92 0.19 -4.75 21.42
N ASN A 93 -0.18 -5.29 22.58
CA ASN A 93 0.41 -4.89 23.85
C ASN A 93 0.99 -6.11 24.59
N TRP A 94 2.26 -6.02 25.02
CA TRP A 94 2.86 -6.99 25.93
C TRP A 94 2.69 -6.51 27.36
N VAL A 95 1.96 -7.28 28.17
CA VAL A 95 1.79 -7.00 29.59
C VAL A 95 2.71 -7.91 30.38
N SER A 96 3.61 -7.31 31.16
CA SER A 96 4.44 -8.03 32.13
C SER A 96 3.84 -7.87 33.51
N GLN A 97 3.54 -8.99 34.17
CA GLN A 97 3.32 -9.05 35.61
C GLN A 97 4.46 -9.85 36.25
N THR A 98 4.65 -9.68 37.56
CA THR A 98 5.87 -9.98 38.33
C THR A 98 6.58 -11.29 38.00
N ASP A 99 5.87 -12.33 37.52
CA ASP A 99 6.45 -13.60 37.05
C ASP A 99 5.86 -14.14 35.72
N ARG A 100 5.00 -13.39 35.01
CA ARG A 100 4.36 -13.83 33.75
C ARG A 100 4.16 -12.68 32.77
N GLY A 101 4.56 -12.89 31.52
CA GLY A 101 4.24 -12.02 30.40
C GLY A 101 3.09 -12.61 29.56
N SER A 102 2.19 -11.76 29.08
CA SER A 102 1.13 -12.15 28.15
C SER A 102 0.91 -11.09 27.08
N VAL A 103 0.42 -11.53 25.92
CA VAL A 103 -0.04 -10.65 24.83
C VAL A 103 -1.49 -10.31 25.08
N GLN A 104 -1.80 -9.02 25.05
CA GLN A 104 -3.15 -8.48 25.07
C GLN A 104 -3.40 -7.73 23.76
N PHE A 105 -4.57 -7.97 23.14
CA PHE A 105 -5.06 -7.12 22.06
C PHE A 105 -6.05 -6.09 22.61
N ARG A 106 -5.69 -4.81 22.50
CA ARG A 106 -6.54 -3.69 22.93
C ARG A 106 -7.58 -3.37 21.85
N THR A 107 -8.48 -4.30 21.56
CA THR A 107 -9.51 -4.11 20.51
C THR A 107 -10.76 -3.39 21.01
N GLU A 108 -10.90 -3.19 22.31
CA GLU A 108 -12.01 -2.48 22.96
C GLU A 108 -11.73 -0.97 23.10
N GLN A 109 -11.06 -0.38 22.11
CA GLN A 109 -10.80 1.06 22.04
C GLN A 109 -11.63 1.70 20.94
N THR A 110 -11.79 3.02 20.95
CA THR A 110 -12.56 3.76 19.94
C THR A 110 -11.59 4.54 19.04
N PRO A 111 -11.24 4.04 17.85
CA PRO A 111 -10.25 4.70 17.00
C PRO A 111 -10.69 6.12 16.60
N GLU A 112 -9.75 7.07 16.66
CA GLU A 112 -9.90 8.35 15.97
C GLU A 112 -10.17 8.10 14.49
N THR A 113 -11.28 8.62 13.98
CA THR A 113 -11.71 8.39 12.61
C THR A 113 -12.19 9.68 11.97
N VAL A 114 -11.70 9.95 10.77
CA VAL A 114 -12.14 11.05 9.92
C VAL A 114 -12.72 10.48 8.62
N GLU A 115 -13.91 10.93 8.25
CA GLU A 115 -14.60 10.54 7.02
C GLU A 115 -14.94 11.77 6.19
N ILE A 116 -14.63 11.72 4.90
CA ILE A 116 -14.91 12.79 3.95
C ILE A 116 -15.43 12.23 2.64
N PRO A 117 -16.28 12.97 1.90
CA PRO A 117 -16.66 12.57 0.56
C PRO A 117 -15.45 12.63 -0.38
N ILE A 118 -15.35 11.67 -1.29
CA ILE A 118 -14.39 11.65 -2.40
C ILE A 118 -15.17 11.56 -3.72
N PRO A 119 -14.75 12.24 -4.80
CA PRO A 119 -15.40 12.09 -6.10
C PRO A 119 -15.46 10.61 -6.54
N ALA A 120 -16.66 10.13 -6.88
CA ALA A 120 -16.88 8.72 -7.19
C ALA A 120 -16.02 8.21 -8.36
N ALA A 121 -15.80 9.04 -9.38
CA ALA A 121 -14.94 8.73 -10.50
C ALA A 121 -13.48 8.49 -10.05
N LEU A 122 -12.98 9.34 -9.15
CA LEU A 122 -11.63 9.22 -8.60
C LEU A 122 -11.50 7.95 -7.74
N ALA A 123 -12.48 7.67 -6.88
CA ALA A 123 -12.46 6.48 -6.03
C ALA A 123 -12.45 5.18 -6.85
N LYS A 124 -13.32 5.07 -7.86
CA LYS A 124 -13.35 3.92 -8.79
C LYS A 124 -12.03 3.77 -9.55
N ARG A 125 -11.42 4.89 -9.96
CA ARG A 125 -10.12 4.89 -10.64
C ARG A 125 -8.99 4.42 -9.71
N LEU A 126 -8.99 4.83 -8.43
CA LEU A 126 -8.05 4.35 -7.42
C LEU A 126 -8.16 2.83 -7.23
N VAL A 127 -9.39 2.31 -7.01
CA VAL A 127 -9.65 0.87 -6.86
C VAL A 127 -9.08 0.10 -8.05
N SER A 128 -9.44 0.48 -9.27
CA SER A 128 -8.99 -0.21 -10.49
C SER A 128 -7.46 -0.20 -10.65
N ASN A 129 -6.81 0.95 -10.45
CA ASN A 129 -5.36 1.05 -10.62
C ASN A 129 -4.59 0.30 -9.53
N TRP A 130 -5.07 0.33 -8.29
CA TRP A 130 -4.46 -0.41 -7.18
C TRP A 130 -4.63 -1.91 -7.39
N THR A 131 -5.81 -2.39 -7.82
CA THR A 131 -6.04 -3.80 -8.17
C THR A 131 -5.04 -4.28 -9.23
N ASN A 132 -4.89 -3.52 -10.32
CA ASN A 132 -3.96 -3.85 -11.40
C ASN A 132 -2.50 -3.88 -10.91
N THR A 133 -2.10 -2.83 -10.18
CA THR A 133 -0.73 -2.71 -9.65
C THR A 133 -0.39 -3.83 -8.69
N LEU A 134 -1.23 -4.07 -7.68
CA LEU A 134 -1.00 -5.09 -6.66
C LEU A 134 -1.00 -6.51 -7.26
N THR A 135 -1.82 -6.75 -8.27
CA THR A 135 -1.82 -8.04 -8.99
C THR A 135 -0.49 -8.29 -9.72
N GLN A 136 0.12 -7.24 -10.28
CA GLN A 136 1.44 -7.35 -10.92
C GLN A 136 2.58 -7.49 -9.91
N LEU A 137 2.54 -6.73 -8.80
CA LEU A 137 3.58 -6.79 -7.75
C LEU A 137 3.56 -8.12 -6.98
N ALA A 138 2.37 -8.70 -6.79
CA ALA A 138 2.13 -9.92 -6.05
C ALA A 138 1.24 -10.89 -6.85
N PRO A 139 1.81 -11.58 -7.86
CA PRO A 139 1.08 -12.54 -8.67
C PRO A 139 0.54 -13.72 -7.85
N ILE A 140 -0.41 -14.45 -8.41
CA ILE A 140 -0.96 -15.66 -7.79
C ILE A 140 0.18 -16.65 -7.51
N GLY A 141 0.16 -17.27 -6.33
CA GLY A 141 1.21 -18.19 -5.87
C GLY A 141 2.34 -17.55 -5.08
N ARG A 142 2.48 -16.21 -5.08
CA ARG A 142 3.41 -15.49 -4.19
C ARG A 142 2.72 -15.18 -2.86
N ALA A 143 3.02 -15.94 -1.82
CA ALA A 143 2.54 -15.66 -0.46
C ALA A 143 3.27 -14.45 0.16
N ALA A 144 2.60 -13.71 1.04
CA ALA A 144 3.22 -12.61 1.78
C ALA A 144 4.40 -13.12 2.62
N PRO A 145 5.61 -12.56 2.46
CA PRO A 145 6.79 -13.02 3.17
C PRO A 145 6.76 -12.58 4.64
N VAL A 146 7.48 -13.30 5.50
CA VAL A 146 7.82 -12.79 6.83
C VAL A 146 8.83 -11.66 6.64
N SER A 147 8.54 -10.50 7.23
CA SER A 147 9.44 -9.37 7.28
C SER A 147 9.56 -8.86 8.71
N GLU A 148 10.76 -8.45 9.08
CA GLU A 148 10.95 -7.65 10.29
C GLU A 148 10.47 -6.22 10.02
N GLY A 149 9.97 -5.54 11.04
CA GLY A 149 9.61 -4.14 10.93
C GLY A 149 8.12 -3.86 10.73
N GLU A 150 7.85 -2.72 10.10
CA GLU A 150 6.50 -2.29 9.70
C GLU A 150 5.95 -3.25 8.65
N VAL A 151 4.73 -3.74 8.86
CA VAL A 151 3.99 -4.49 7.85
C VAL A 151 2.93 -3.59 7.24
N LEU A 152 2.94 -3.47 5.92
CA LEU A 152 1.85 -2.87 5.18
C LEU A 152 0.93 -3.97 4.68
N SER A 153 -0.38 -3.73 4.78
CA SER A 153 -1.39 -4.63 4.23
C SER A 153 -2.41 -3.85 3.42
N PHE A 154 -2.38 -4.07 2.11
CA PHE A 154 -3.38 -3.61 1.17
C PHE A 154 -4.52 -4.62 1.11
N GLN A 155 -5.75 -4.15 0.97
CA GLN A 155 -6.89 -4.98 0.60
C GLN A 155 -7.65 -4.26 -0.51
N VAL A 156 -7.85 -4.92 -1.64
CA VAL A 156 -8.66 -4.39 -2.74
C VAL A 156 -9.53 -5.51 -3.30
N ASP A 157 -10.83 -5.24 -3.46
CA ASP A 157 -11.82 -6.23 -3.92
C ASP A 157 -11.77 -7.55 -3.14
N GLY A 158 -11.54 -7.47 -1.83
CA GLY A 158 -11.46 -8.64 -0.92
C GLY A 158 -10.15 -9.42 -1.00
N VAL A 159 -9.21 -9.05 -1.88
CA VAL A 159 -7.89 -9.68 -1.97
C VAL A 159 -6.90 -8.89 -1.12
N ARG A 160 -6.19 -9.59 -0.24
CA ARG A 160 -5.16 -9.00 0.63
C ARG A 160 -3.76 -9.19 0.06
N TYR A 161 -2.97 -8.14 0.14
CA TYR A 161 -1.56 -8.10 -0.22
C TYR A 161 -0.76 -7.49 0.94
N SER A 162 0.31 -8.14 1.37
CA SER A 162 1.08 -7.69 2.52
C SER A 162 2.58 -7.90 2.33
N GLY A 163 3.36 -7.11 3.04
CA GLY A 163 4.81 -7.20 3.05
C GLY A 163 5.45 -5.97 3.69
N ALA A 164 6.77 -5.84 3.50
CA ALA A 164 7.50 -4.67 3.93
C ALA A 164 7.15 -3.45 3.06
N ARG A 165 7.40 -2.25 3.60
CA ARG A 165 7.19 -0.97 2.91
C ARG A 165 8.01 -0.90 1.60
N PRO A 166 7.38 -0.78 0.42
CA PRO A 166 8.12 -0.54 -0.83
C PRO A 166 8.79 0.85 -0.80
N SER A 167 10.05 0.92 -1.21
CA SER A 167 10.84 2.17 -1.26
C SER A 167 10.93 2.80 -2.65
N CYS A 168 10.65 2.05 -3.71
CA CYS A 168 10.65 2.55 -5.08
C CYS A 168 9.64 1.82 -5.98
N GLY A 169 9.58 2.22 -7.26
CA GLY A 169 8.70 1.66 -8.27
C GLY A 169 7.21 1.88 -8.00
N ALA A 170 6.37 1.07 -8.64
CA ALA A 170 4.91 1.18 -8.53
C ALA A 170 4.40 1.05 -7.09
N GLY A 171 5.07 0.24 -6.25
CA GLY A 171 4.72 0.11 -4.84
C GLY A 171 4.90 1.41 -4.05
N ALA A 172 5.95 2.19 -4.32
CA ALA A 172 6.16 3.49 -3.68
C ALA A 172 5.10 4.51 -4.13
N LEU A 173 4.69 4.48 -5.39
CA LEU A 173 3.61 5.34 -5.90
C LEU A 173 2.26 5.05 -5.21
N LEU A 174 1.96 3.78 -4.88
CA LEU A 174 0.77 3.45 -4.07
C LEU A 174 0.84 4.13 -2.69
N LEU A 175 2.02 4.17 -2.06
CA LEU A 175 2.20 4.82 -0.76
C LEU A 175 2.11 6.34 -0.85
N GLN A 176 2.58 6.94 -1.94
CA GLN A 176 2.41 8.36 -2.20
C GLN A 176 0.92 8.71 -2.35
N GLN A 177 0.16 7.90 -3.09
CA GLN A 177 -1.29 8.08 -3.22
C GLN A 177 -1.99 7.92 -1.86
N ALA A 178 -1.59 6.94 -1.05
CA ALA A 178 -2.11 6.78 0.31
C ALA A 178 -1.84 8.00 1.19
N ALA A 179 -0.63 8.58 1.12
CA ALA A 179 -0.28 9.79 1.85
C ALA A 179 -1.15 10.98 1.42
N LEU A 180 -1.38 11.14 0.12
CA LEU A 180 -2.27 12.19 -0.41
C LEU A 180 -3.72 12.01 0.05
N LEU A 181 -4.22 10.76 0.14
CA LEU A 181 -5.53 10.45 0.70
C LEU A 181 -5.60 10.86 2.18
N ILE A 182 -4.60 10.49 2.98
CA ILE A 182 -4.53 10.89 4.39
C ILE A 182 -4.54 12.43 4.50
N GLU A 183 -3.69 13.12 3.75
CA GLU A 183 -3.66 14.59 3.71
C GLU A 183 -4.98 15.23 3.28
N ALA A 184 -5.75 14.57 2.40
CA ALA A 184 -7.06 15.04 1.98
C ALA A 184 -8.09 14.91 3.12
N SER A 185 -8.04 13.81 3.87
CA SER A 185 -8.93 13.54 5.02
C SER A 185 -8.69 14.51 6.18
N GLU A 186 -7.43 14.75 6.56
CA GLU A 186 -7.03 15.64 7.66
C GLU A 186 -7.02 17.13 7.26
N GLY A 187 -7.06 17.41 5.96
CA GLY A 187 -6.99 18.75 5.40
C GLY A 187 -8.30 19.55 5.46
N LYS A 188 -8.15 20.87 5.33
CA LYS A 188 -9.30 21.79 5.18
C LYS A 188 -10.04 21.52 3.85
N GLU A 189 -11.37 21.58 3.88
CA GLU A 189 -12.24 21.35 2.71
C GLU A 189 -11.81 22.15 1.47
N LYS A 190 -11.53 23.45 1.62
CA LYS A 190 -11.07 24.32 0.52
C LYS A 190 -9.76 23.91 -0.15
N LYS A 191 -9.00 22.98 0.44
CA LYS A 191 -7.76 22.43 -0.14
C LYS A 191 -7.98 21.04 -0.77
N ARG A 192 -9.16 20.42 -0.61
CA ARG A 192 -9.43 19.05 -1.06
C ARG A 192 -9.41 18.93 -2.58
N ASP A 193 -9.96 19.90 -3.30
CA ASP A 193 -9.94 19.87 -4.78
C ASP A 193 -8.51 19.80 -5.33
N LYS A 194 -7.59 20.58 -4.74
CA LYS A 194 -6.17 20.49 -5.07
C LYS A 194 -5.58 19.11 -4.77
N ARG A 195 -6.00 18.46 -3.68
CA ARG A 195 -5.56 17.10 -3.33
C ARG A 195 -6.09 16.07 -4.31
N TRP A 196 -7.35 16.19 -4.76
CA TRP A 196 -7.92 15.32 -5.78
C TRP A 196 -7.13 15.38 -7.08
N THR A 197 -6.80 16.59 -7.56
CA THR A 197 -5.94 16.75 -8.75
C THR A 197 -4.54 16.14 -8.57
N GLN A 198 -3.95 16.26 -7.37
CA GLN A 198 -2.65 15.63 -7.09
C GLN A 198 -2.72 14.09 -7.10
N ILE A 199 -3.82 13.51 -6.60
CA ILE A 199 -4.04 12.07 -6.62
C ILE A 199 -4.24 11.61 -8.07
N GLU A 200 -5.01 12.33 -8.88
CA GLU A 200 -5.18 12.05 -10.30
C GLU A 200 -3.85 12.07 -11.06
N SER A 201 -3.02 13.09 -10.84
CA SER A 201 -1.68 13.16 -11.44
C SER A 201 -0.78 12.00 -11.01
N SER A 202 -0.85 11.57 -9.74
CA SER A 202 -0.09 10.42 -9.26
C SER A 202 -0.60 9.09 -9.84
N LEU A 203 -1.90 9.00 -10.15
CA LEU A 203 -2.47 7.86 -10.87
C LEU A 203 -2.00 7.81 -12.33
N ASP A 204 -1.91 8.96 -13.00
CA ASP A 204 -1.36 9.04 -14.35
C ASP A 204 0.11 8.56 -14.38
N GLU A 205 0.92 9.00 -13.42
CA GLU A 205 2.32 8.57 -13.26
C GLU A 205 2.45 7.06 -13.00
N LEU A 206 1.57 6.50 -12.15
CA LEU A 206 1.54 5.06 -11.89
C LEU A 206 1.23 4.28 -13.18
N GLN A 207 0.24 4.72 -13.96
CA GLN A 207 -0.10 4.07 -15.22
C GLN A 207 1.05 4.13 -16.23
N GLN A 208 1.74 5.27 -16.34
CA GLN A 208 2.93 5.41 -17.20
C GLN A 208 4.07 4.49 -16.76
N THR A 209 4.31 4.39 -15.45
CA THR A 209 5.34 3.51 -14.88
C THR A 209 5.06 2.04 -15.21
N LEU A 210 3.80 1.59 -15.07
CA LEU A 210 3.40 0.22 -15.40
C LEU A 210 3.53 -0.06 -16.91
N ALA A 211 3.15 0.89 -17.77
CA ALA A 211 3.28 0.75 -19.22
C ALA A 211 4.75 0.71 -19.67
N GLY A 212 5.62 1.52 -19.06
CA GLY A 212 7.05 1.55 -19.38
C GLY A 212 7.84 0.33 -18.89
N THR A 213 7.32 -0.42 -17.92
CA THR A 213 7.92 -1.67 -17.43
C THR A 213 7.54 -2.89 -18.30
N ALA A 214 6.53 -2.74 -19.16
CA ALA A 214 6.02 -3.80 -20.04
C ALA A 214 6.71 -3.84 -21.43
N GLY A 215 7.78 -3.08 -21.63
CA GLY A 215 8.52 -2.93 -22.90
C GLY A 215 9.93 -3.52 -22.87
#